data_AF-A0A093RVU0-F1
#
_entry.id   AF-A0A093RVU0-F1
#
_cell.length_a   1.000
_cell.length_b   1.000
_cell.length_c   1.000
_cell.angle_alpha   90.00
_cell.angle_beta   90.00
_cell.angle_gamma   90.00
#
_symmetry.space_group_name_H-M   'P 1'
#
loop_
_entity.id
_entity.type
_entity.pdbx_description
1 polymer ?
#
loop_
_entity_poly.entity_id
_entity_poly.type
_entity_poly.pdbx_seq_one_letter_code
_entity_poly.pdbx_strand_id
1 'polypeptide(L)'
;MDELIKRVAIDSREPNLIANIQNACRKKQAFCFGTENGRIVLVPKSRNGIPYVFVWLAVSAEQDGIARHLDEVRTLARMIGGRWIEFNTARKGFIRIAEKLGFERLHDEEGFMTFKIPL
;
A
#
# COMPACT_ATOMS: atom_id res chain seq x y z
N MET A 1 14.26 7.52 6.57
CA MET A 1 13.45 6.53 5.83
C MET A 1 13.38 5.21 6.60
N ASP A 2 14.52 4.63 6.97
CA ASP A 2 14.62 3.31 7.59
C ASP A 2 13.79 3.15 8.87
N GLU A 3 13.77 4.17 9.74
CA GLU A 3 12.94 4.14 10.96
C GLU A 3 11.43 4.08 10.67
N LEU A 4 10.96 4.73 9.59
CA LEU A 4 9.56 4.65 9.19
C LEU A 4 9.21 3.24 8.71
N ILE A 5 10.11 2.60 7.96
CA ILE A 5 9.89 1.25 7.44
C ILE A 5 9.97 0.21 8.56
N LYS A 6 10.92 0.35 9.51
CA LYS A 6 10.99 -0.47 10.72
C LYS A 6 9.69 -0.38 11.52
N ARG A 7 9.14 0.83 11.68
CA ARG A 7 7.85 1.01 12.36
C ARG A 7 6.72 0.30 11.63
N VAL A 8 6.65 0.38 10.30
CA VAL A 8 5.65 -0.37 9.53
C VAL A 8 5.81 -1.88 9.74
N ALA A 9 7.03 -2.41 9.69
CA ALA A 9 7.30 -3.83 9.91
C ALA A 9 6.81 -4.33 11.28
N ILE A 10 6.99 -3.52 12.34
CA ILE A 10 6.48 -3.81 13.68
C ILE A 10 4.94 -3.72 13.70
N ASP A 11 4.39 -2.60 13.21
CA ASP A 11 2.94 -2.34 13.20
C ASP A 11 2.18 -3.40 12.39
N SER A 12 2.76 -3.94 11.32
CA SER A 12 2.17 -4.95 10.44
C SER A 12 2.50 -6.39 10.83
N ARG A 13 3.25 -6.61 11.92
CA ARG A 13 3.73 -7.94 12.36
C ARG A 13 4.53 -8.69 11.28
N GLU A 14 5.26 -7.96 10.45
CA GLU A 14 6.14 -8.51 9.40
C GLU A 14 7.63 -8.26 9.73
N PRO A 15 8.26 -9.06 10.61
CA PRO A 15 9.65 -8.82 11.04
C PRO A 15 10.66 -8.90 9.88
N ASN A 16 10.34 -9.61 8.81
CA ASN A 16 11.19 -9.78 7.63
C ASN A 16 10.73 -8.93 6.42
N LEU A 17 9.93 -7.88 6.65
CA LEU A 17 9.28 -7.07 5.61
C LEU A 17 10.25 -6.66 4.47
N ILE A 18 11.41 -6.10 4.81
CA ILE A 18 12.40 -5.65 3.81
C ILE A 18 12.92 -6.81 2.96
N ALA A 19 13.31 -7.92 3.58
CA ALA A 19 13.83 -9.08 2.88
C ALA A 19 12.76 -9.69 1.96
N ASN A 20 11.51 -9.74 2.43
CA ASN A 20 10.36 -10.22 1.66
C ASN A 20 10.09 -9.33 0.44
N ILE A 21 10.07 -8.01 0.62
CA ILE A 21 9.90 -7.04 -0.47
C ILE A 21 11.03 -7.18 -1.48
N GLN A 22 12.29 -7.23 -1.04
CA GLN A 22 13.44 -7.37 -1.95
C GLN A 22 13.36 -8.65 -2.77
N ASN A 23 12.98 -9.77 -2.14
CA ASN A 23 12.81 -11.04 -2.81
C ASN A 23 11.65 -10.99 -3.84
N ALA A 24 10.51 -10.40 -3.46
CA ALA A 24 9.37 -10.23 -4.35
C ALA A 24 9.71 -9.34 -5.55
N CYS A 25 10.43 -8.23 -5.33
CA CYS A 25 10.92 -7.37 -6.41
C CYS A 25 11.86 -8.12 -7.36
N ARG A 26 12.82 -8.89 -6.82
CA ARG A 26 13.74 -9.71 -7.65
C ARG A 26 12.99 -10.73 -8.51
N LYS A 27 11.90 -11.28 -7.98
CA LYS A 27 11.01 -12.24 -8.68
C LYS A 27 9.96 -11.57 -9.56
N LYS A 28 9.95 -10.23 -9.68
CA LYS A 28 8.96 -9.45 -10.44
C LYS A 28 7.52 -9.65 -9.93
N GLN A 29 7.37 -9.96 -8.65
CA GLN A 29 6.09 -10.12 -7.95
C GLN A 29 5.65 -8.84 -7.22
N ALA A 30 6.57 -7.91 -6.99
CA ALA A 30 6.32 -6.60 -6.41
C ALA A 30 7.15 -5.54 -7.15
N PHE A 31 6.70 -4.30 -7.11
CA PHE A 31 7.35 -3.16 -7.75
C PHE A 31 7.54 -2.06 -6.71
N CYS A 32 8.79 -1.69 -6.46
CA CYS A 32 9.17 -0.66 -5.51
C CYS A 32 9.42 0.65 -6.24
N PHE A 33 8.71 1.70 -5.85
CA PHE A 33 8.91 3.07 -6.31
C PHE A 33 9.32 3.90 -5.12
N GLY A 34 10.19 4.88 -5.34
CA GLY A 34 10.35 5.91 -4.32
C GLY A 34 11.41 6.94 -4.60
N THR A 35 11.39 7.92 -3.73
CA THR A 35 12.26 9.09 -3.71
C THR A 35 13.20 9.01 -2.50
N GLU A 36 13.94 10.08 -2.23
CA GLU A 36 14.68 10.24 -0.98
C GLU A 36 13.73 10.24 0.25
N ASN A 37 12.51 10.75 0.08
CA ASN A 37 11.56 11.04 1.15
C ASN A 37 10.34 10.12 1.19
N GLY A 38 10.22 9.16 0.27
CA GLY A 38 9.09 8.23 0.25
C GLY A 38 9.40 6.91 -0.42
N ARG A 39 8.69 5.87 0.01
CA ARG A 39 8.74 4.53 -0.60
C ARG A 39 7.32 3.98 -0.69
N ILE A 40 7.00 3.42 -1.85
CA ILE A 40 5.78 2.66 -2.07
C ILE A 40 6.10 1.34 -2.76
N VAL A 41 5.46 0.26 -2.30
CA VAL A 41 5.60 -1.07 -2.87
C VAL A 41 4.23 -1.55 -3.32
N LEU A 42 4.11 -1.76 -4.62
CA LEU A 42 2.90 -2.20 -5.29
C LEU A 42 3.01 -3.68 -5.66
N VAL A 43 1.96 -4.42 -5.36
CA VAL A 43 1.86 -5.86 -5.66
C VAL A 43 0.64 -6.06 -6.56
N PRO A 44 0.83 -6.43 -7.84
CA PRO A 44 -0.28 -6.85 -8.69
C PRO A 44 -0.93 -8.11 -8.11
N LYS A 45 -2.26 -8.11 -8.04
CA LYS A 45 -3.06 -9.22 -7.51
C LYS A 45 -4.27 -9.46 -8.42
N SER A 46 -4.95 -10.58 -8.20
CA SER A 46 -6.23 -10.89 -8.82
C SER A 46 -7.19 -11.47 -7.79
N ARG A 47 -8.45 -11.02 -7.81
CA ARG A 47 -9.54 -11.57 -7.01
C ARG A 47 -10.68 -11.93 -7.96
N ASN A 48 -11.03 -13.21 -8.04
CA ASN A 48 -12.05 -13.74 -8.97
C ASN A 48 -11.78 -13.36 -10.45
N GLY A 49 -10.51 -13.40 -10.87
CA GLY A 49 -10.11 -13.02 -12.22
C GLY A 49 -10.02 -11.52 -12.47
N ILE A 50 -10.41 -10.67 -11.50
CA ILE A 50 -10.34 -9.22 -11.63
C ILE A 50 -9.01 -8.71 -11.06
N PRO A 51 -8.16 -8.06 -11.88
CA PRO A 51 -6.89 -7.52 -11.42
C PRO A 51 -7.07 -6.32 -10.49
N TYR A 52 -6.22 -6.24 -9.47
CA TYR A 52 -6.12 -5.11 -8.55
C TYR A 52 -4.69 -4.93 -8.07
N VAL A 53 -4.42 -3.82 -7.39
CA VAL A 53 -3.11 -3.54 -6.82
C VAL A 53 -3.18 -3.50 -5.31
N PHE A 54 -2.36 -4.31 -4.65
CA PHE A 54 -2.18 -4.24 -3.21
C PHE A 54 -0.99 -3.34 -2.88
N VAL A 55 -1.20 -2.33 -2.05
CA VAL A 55 -0.10 -1.49 -1.51
C VAL A 55 0.45 -2.18 -0.28
N TRP A 56 1.59 -2.85 -0.46
CA TRP A 56 2.23 -3.60 0.62
C TRP A 56 2.97 -2.69 1.60
N LEU A 57 3.58 -1.63 1.08
CA LEU A 57 4.26 -0.62 1.89
C LEU A 57 3.96 0.75 1.30
N ALA A 58 3.62 1.71 2.15
CA ALA A 58 3.58 3.12 1.79
C ALA A 58 4.10 3.93 2.98
N VAL A 59 5.25 4.57 2.82
CA VAL A 59 5.85 5.46 3.82
C VAL A 59 6.30 6.75 3.15
N SER A 60 6.10 7.85 3.83
CA SER A 60 6.62 9.16 3.43
C SER A 60 7.06 9.93 4.68
N ALA A 61 8.18 10.63 4.57
CA ALA A 61 8.62 11.61 5.56
C ALA A 61 7.93 12.97 5.37
N GLU A 62 7.20 13.14 4.27
CA GLU A 62 6.49 14.37 3.96
C GLU A 62 5.11 14.43 4.64
N GLN A 63 4.66 15.65 4.93
CA GLN A 63 3.28 15.89 5.33
C GLN A 63 2.32 15.56 4.19
N ASP A 64 1.15 15.01 4.51
CA ASP A 64 0.10 14.62 3.56
C ASP A 64 0.56 13.68 2.44
N GLY A 65 1.57 12.84 2.71
CA GLY A 65 2.13 11.94 1.70
C GLY A 65 1.10 11.03 1.00
N ILE A 66 0.02 10.65 1.69
CA ILE A 66 -1.08 9.90 1.06
C ILE A 66 -1.73 10.74 -0.06
N ALA A 67 -2.17 11.95 0.24
CA ALA A 67 -2.86 12.80 -0.73
C ALA A 67 -1.95 13.18 -1.91
N ARG A 68 -0.66 13.39 -1.65
CA ARG A 68 0.33 13.73 -2.69
C ARG A 68 0.61 12.59 -3.65
N HIS A 69 0.72 11.37 -3.14
CA HIS A 69 1.11 10.23 -3.97
C HIS A 69 -0.09 9.45 -4.52
N LEU A 70 -1.30 9.64 -3.99
CA LEU A 70 -2.47 8.83 -4.36
C LEU A 70 -2.73 8.80 -5.87
N ASP A 71 -2.66 9.94 -6.55
CA ASP A 71 -2.90 10.00 -8.01
C ASP A 71 -1.81 9.30 -8.82
N GLU A 72 -0.56 9.32 -8.35
CA GLU A 72 0.53 8.55 -8.94
C GLU A 72 0.28 7.04 -8.73
N VAL A 73 -0.09 6.62 -7.52
CA VAL A 73 -0.45 5.21 -7.26
C VAL A 73 -1.61 4.77 -8.16
N ARG A 74 -2.64 5.61 -8.34
CA ARG A 74 -3.76 5.32 -9.23
C ARG A 74 -3.32 5.17 -10.68
N THR A 75 -2.42 6.04 -11.13
CA THR A 75 -1.86 5.96 -12.48
C THR A 75 -1.10 4.65 -12.68
N LEU A 76 -0.17 4.33 -11.77
CA LEU A 76 0.58 3.07 -11.82
C LEU A 76 -0.33 1.84 -11.77
N ALA A 77 -1.37 1.88 -10.94
CA ALA A 77 -2.31 0.78 -10.81
C ALA A 77 -3.15 0.58 -12.07
N ARG A 78 -3.61 1.66 -12.72
CA ARG A 78 -4.31 1.59 -14.01
C ARG A 78 -3.41 1.06 -15.13
N MET A 79 -2.14 1.45 -15.16
CA MET A 79 -1.19 0.99 -16.19
C MET A 79 -1.00 -0.53 -16.20
N ILE A 80 -1.16 -1.20 -15.04
CA ILE A 80 -1.09 -2.67 -14.94
C ILE A 80 -2.46 -3.35 -14.98
N GLY A 81 -3.49 -2.62 -15.40
CA GLY A 81 -4.85 -3.13 -15.56
C GLY A 81 -5.65 -3.25 -14.26
N GLY A 82 -5.15 -2.73 -13.14
CA GLY A 82 -5.83 -2.77 -11.86
C GLY A 82 -7.19 -2.06 -11.91
N ARG A 83 -8.19 -2.65 -11.24
CA ARG A 83 -9.55 -2.08 -11.10
C ARG A 83 -9.79 -1.35 -9.79
N TRP A 84 -8.98 -1.64 -8.78
CA TRP A 84 -8.92 -0.91 -7.52
C TRP A 84 -7.52 -1.02 -6.91
N ILE A 85 -7.27 -0.19 -5.91
CA ILE A 85 -6.12 -0.32 -5.01
C ILE A 85 -6.64 -0.80 -3.66
N GLU A 86 -5.90 -1.67 -2.98
CA GLU A 86 -6.23 -2.21 -1.66
C GLU A 86 -5.02 -2.16 -0.72
N PHE A 87 -5.23 -2.01 0.58
CA PHE A 87 -4.19 -2.15 1.58
C PHE A 87 -4.74 -2.47 2.98
N ASN A 88 -3.86 -3.00 3.83
CA ASN A 88 -4.15 -3.32 5.23
C ASN A 88 -3.38 -2.36 6.17
N THR A 89 -3.98 -1.95 7.29
CA THR A 89 -3.30 -1.10 8.27
C THR A 89 -3.77 -1.32 9.72
N ALA A 90 -2.83 -1.21 10.66
CA ALA A 90 -3.13 -1.12 12.10
C ALA A 90 -3.47 0.32 12.54
N ARG A 91 -3.25 1.33 11.69
CA ARG A 91 -3.36 2.75 12.05
C ARG A 91 -4.81 3.23 12.04
N LYS A 92 -5.45 3.20 13.21
CA LYS A 92 -6.85 3.65 13.40
C LYS A 92 -7.11 5.09 12.94
N GLY A 93 -6.07 5.95 12.93
CA GLY A 93 -6.17 7.32 12.43
C GLY A 93 -6.61 7.42 10.96
N PHE A 94 -6.36 6.39 10.15
CA PHE A 94 -6.74 6.38 8.74
C PHE A 94 -8.27 6.37 8.54
N ILE A 95 -9.03 5.78 9.48
CA ILE A 95 -10.51 5.71 9.39
C ILE A 95 -11.13 7.08 9.12
N ARG A 96 -10.61 8.14 9.76
CA ARG A 96 -11.17 9.50 9.68
C ARG A 96 -10.97 10.17 8.32
N ILE A 97 -9.93 9.76 7.58
CA ILE A 97 -9.58 10.36 6.29
C ILE A 97 -9.96 9.46 5.11
N ALA A 98 -10.19 8.18 5.34
CA ALA A 98 -10.50 7.19 4.32
C ALA A 98 -11.65 7.65 3.41
N GLU A 99 -12.80 7.99 4.00
CA GLU A 99 -13.98 8.42 3.26
C GLU A 99 -13.74 9.71 2.45
N LYS A 100 -13.07 10.70 3.05
CA LYS A 100 -12.72 11.97 2.37
C LYS A 100 -11.81 11.76 1.16
N LEU A 101 -10.98 10.73 1.20
CA LEU A 101 -10.07 10.36 0.13
C LEU A 101 -10.68 9.37 -0.87
N GLY A 102 -11.95 8.96 -0.67
CA GLY A 102 -12.68 8.04 -1.54
C GLY A 102 -12.39 6.56 -1.29
N PHE A 103 -11.80 6.21 -0.14
CA PHE A 103 -11.60 4.81 0.25
C PHE A 103 -12.87 4.21 0.85
N GLU A 104 -13.19 2.99 0.42
CA GLU A 104 -14.19 2.11 1.01
C GLU A 104 -13.53 1.17 2.00
N ARG A 105 -14.11 1.01 3.20
CA ARG A 105 -13.64 0.02 4.17
C ARG A 105 -14.19 -1.37 3.80
N LEU A 106 -13.32 -2.38 3.86
CA LEU A 106 -13.66 -3.78 3.66
C LEU A 106 -13.71 -4.53 5.00
N HIS A 107 -13.92 -5.85 4.96
CA HIS A 107 -13.76 -6.69 6.14
C HIS A 107 -12.31 -6.64 6.61
N ASP A 108 -12.09 -6.50 7.92
CA ASP A 108 -10.75 -6.50 8.51
C ASP A 108 -10.08 -7.87 8.31
N GLU A 109 -8.82 -7.88 7.88
CA GLU A 109 -8.03 -9.10 7.66
C GLU A 109 -6.94 -9.24 8.72
N GLU A 110 -6.86 -10.40 9.38
CA GLU A 110 -5.81 -10.73 10.37
C GLU A 110 -5.65 -9.72 11.53
N GLY A 111 -6.73 -8.99 11.85
CA GLY A 111 -6.75 -7.94 12.86
C GLY A 111 -6.28 -6.56 12.36
N PHE A 112 -6.12 -6.40 11.05
CA PHE A 112 -5.83 -5.14 10.37
C PHE A 112 -7.06 -4.61 9.65
N MET A 113 -7.21 -3.29 9.61
CA MET A 113 -8.27 -2.66 8.84
C MET A 113 -7.91 -2.68 7.36
N THR A 114 -8.85 -3.10 6.53
CA THR A 114 -8.67 -3.20 5.08
C THR A 114 -9.44 -2.09 4.39
N PHE A 115 -8.78 -1.41 3.45
CA PHE A 115 -9.39 -0.34 2.66
C PHE A 115 -9.12 -0.58 1.19
N LYS A 116 -10.11 -0.26 0.35
CA LYS A 116 -9.94 -0.19 -1.11
C LYS A 116 -10.32 1.18 -1.64
N ILE A 117 -9.81 1.52 -2.82
CA ILE A 117 -10.27 2.67 -3.58
C ILE A 117 -10.42 2.29 -5.05
N PRO A 118 -11.59 2.53 -5.67
CA PRO A 118 -11.77 2.26 -7.10
C PRO A 118 -10.87 3.15 -7.96
N LEU A 119 -10.51 2.63 -9.14
CA LEU A 119 -9.69 3.30 -10.15
C LEU A 119 -10.52 3.79 -11.33
#